data_AF-A0A952U8X3-F1
#
_entry.id   AF-A0A952U8X3-F1
#
_cell.length_a   1.000
_cell.length_b   1.000
_cell.length_c   1.000
_cell.angle_alpha   90.00
_cell.angle_beta   90.00
_cell.angle_gamma   90.00
#
_symmetry.space_group_name_H-M   'P 1'
#
loop_
_entity.id
_entity.type
_entity.pdbx_description
1 polymer ?
#
loop_
_entity_poly.entity_id
_entity_poly.type
_entity_poly.pdbx_seq_one_letter_code
_entity_poly.pdbx_strand_id
1 'polypeptide(L)'
;MAVLAKPRNPIHWQELNHFQRTAQSWQRYELPIGIASIAALLLVMWYFVQSNFNYRAMQYAIPAIWIFHALVAMRAIIAGVNVISREHVGLTWESLVLTGVSGRQILLGKFGAALRTVMPWTILLSILRTLMLPMLSIQLTQTYAGYTGYYVTNSSYYANYVLPNIDWVPWAWLAAPVLTVLLTVLEVMACVALGLVASALTRRSMTAAVLAITVRFVPVAVFAGFARYSLGSTWFWRYWGYTPFTLADGGTVSLMQLAFPLISWTQGDHLAALPGVFGTVIMLLMFLVGSLGLALWLIRRHGALRHQADVAADAAYRVFRA
;
A
#
# COMPACT_ATOMS: atom_id res chain seq x y z
N MET A 1 6.87 -30.44 -22.61
CA MET A 1 6.11 -29.79 -21.51
C MET A 1 6.85 -29.73 -20.16
N ALA A 2 8.13 -30.14 -20.07
CA ALA A 2 8.92 -30.13 -18.82
C ALA A 2 9.73 -28.83 -18.55
N VAL A 3 9.54 -27.77 -19.35
CA VAL A 3 10.18 -26.45 -19.11
C VAL A 3 9.39 -25.61 -18.09
N LEU A 4 8.19 -26.04 -17.72
CA LEU A 4 7.30 -25.38 -16.75
C LEU A 4 7.60 -25.72 -15.28
N ALA A 5 8.52 -26.66 -15.03
CA ALA A 5 8.80 -27.18 -13.68
C ALA A 5 10.07 -26.60 -13.02
N LYS A 6 10.81 -25.69 -13.68
CA LYS A 6 11.92 -24.97 -13.01
C LYS A 6 11.40 -23.76 -12.25
N PRO A 7 11.78 -23.56 -10.97
CA PRO A 7 11.30 -22.48 -10.08
C PRO A 7 11.88 -21.09 -10.43
N ARG A 8 12.18 -20.84 -11.70
CA ARG A 8 12.82 -19.62 -12.18
C ARG A 8 12.22 -19.24 -13.52
N ASN A 9 11.11 -18.50 -13.48
CA ASN A 9 10.59 -17.82 -14.67
C ASN A 9 11.73 -17.00 -15.28
N PRO A 10 12.19 -17.28 -16.52
CA PRO A 10 13.37 -16.62 -17.10
C PRO A 10 13.17 -15.11 -17.23
N ILE A 11 11.92 -14.68 -17.47
CA ILE A 11 11.55 -13.27 -17.56
C ILE A 11 11.76 -12.57 -16.22
N HIS A 12 11.40 -13.23 -15.11
CA HIS A 12 11.63 -12.67 -13.77
C HIS A 12 13.12 -12.39 -13.51
N TRP A 13 13.99 -13.33 -13.87
CA TRP A 13 15.44 -13.17 -13.71
C TRP A 13 16.03 -12.10 -14.62
N GLN A 14 15.58 -12.06 -15.87
CA GLN A 14 16.00 -11.04 -16.83
C GLN A 14 15.65 -9.64 -16.32
N GLU A 15 14.43 -9.44 -15.82
CA GLU A 15 14.00 -8.15 -15.26
C GLU A 15 14.79 -7.75 -14.02
N LEU A 16 15.01 -8.68 -13.09
CA LEU A 16 15.82 -8.40 -11.89
C LEU A 16 17.25 -7.96 -12.24
N ASN A 17 17.89 -8.69 -13.15
CA ASN A 17 19.24 -8.36 -13.61
C ASN A 17 19.26 -7.01 -14.33
N HIS A 18 18.21 -6.70 -15.10
CA HIS A 18 18.07 -5.39 -15.73
C HIS A 18 17.99 -4.28 -14.68
N PHE A 19 17.09 -4.41 -13.70
CA PHE A 19 16.97 -3.44 -12.62
C PHE A 19 18.29 -3.20 -11.88
N GLN A 20 19.05 -4.26 -11.61
CA GLN A 20 20.37 -4.14 -10.96
C GLN A 20 21.40 -3.42 -11.84
N ARG A 21 21.37 -3.62 -13.16
CA ARG A 21 22.30 -2.99 -14.10
C ARG A 21 21.94 -1.53 -14.41
N THR A 22 20.65 -1.21 -14.48
CA THR A 22 20.17 0.15 -14.75
C THR A 22 20.04 0.99 -13.48
N ALA A 23 20.27 0.40 -12.31
CA ALA A 23 20.23 1.14 -11.06
C ALA A 23 21.31 2.22 -11.05
N GLN A 24 20.89 3.47 -10.98
CA GLN A 24 21.81 4.60 -10.84
C GLN A 24 22.62 4.44 -9.55
N SER A 25 23.86 4.93 -9.53
CA SER A 25 24.74 4.84 -8.36
C SER A 25 24.08 5.37 -7.07
N TRP A 26 23.24 6.41 -7.18
CA TRP A 26 22.52 6.97 -6.04
C TRP A 26 21.44 6.04 -5.45
N GLN A 27 20.88 5.12 -6.25
CA GLN A 27 19.87 4.16 -5.78
C GLN A 27 20.41 3.20 -4.71
N ARG A 28 21.73 3.02 -4.64
CA ARG A 28 22.39 2.24 -3.58
C ARG A 28 22.22 2.85 -2.19
N TYR A 29 22.04 4.16 -2.11
CA TYR A 29 21.86 4.89 -0.84
C TYR A 29 20.39 4.99 -0.43
N GLU A 30 19.44 4.71 -1.32
CA GLU A 30 18.02 4.86 -1.03
C GLU A 30 17.56 3.96 0.12
N LEU A 31 18.00 2.70 0.17
CA LEU A 31 17.62 1.77 1.23
C LEU A 31 18.21 2.19 2.60
N PRO A 32 19.52 2.49 2.72
CA PRO A 32 20.08 3.08 3.94
C PRO A 32 19.35 4.34 4.40
N ILE A 33 19.01 5.25 3.48
CA ILE A 33 18.24 6.46 3.79
C ILE A 33 16.85 6.09 4.31
N GLY A 34 16.18 5.12 3.70
CA GLY A 34 14.89 4.60 4.16
C GLY A 34 14.95 4.01 5.58
N ILE A 35 15.98 3.20 5.85
CA ILE A 35 16.24 2.64 7.19
C ILE A 35 16.47 3.77 8.20
N ALA A 36 17.35 4.72 7.88
CA ALA A 36 17.64 5.86 8.73
C ALA A 36 16.39 6.73 8.99
N SER A 37 15.55 6.92 7.97
CA SER A 37 14.30 7.67 8.08
C SER A 37 13.30 7.00 9.02
N ILE A 38 13.14 5.67 8.92
CA ILE A 38 12.28 4.91 9.85
C ILE A 38 12.86 4.93 11.26
N ALA A 39 14.17 4.72 11.42
CA ALA A 39 14.81 4.77 12.72
C ALA A 39 14.63 6.16 13.36
N ALA A 40 14.84 7.24 12.61
CA ALA A 40 14.60 8.60 13.08
C ALA A 40 13.14 8.83 13.47
N LEU A 41 12.18 8.37 12.66
CA LEU A 41 10.75 8.48 12.97
C LEU A 41 10.39 7.70 14.24
N LEU A 42 10.88 6.47 14.39
CA LEU A 42 10.69 5.66 15.60
C LEU A 42 11.31 6.31 16.83
N LEU A 43 12.50 6.90 16.72
CA LEU A 43 13.17 7.60 17.81
C LEU A 43 12.41 8.87 18.22
N VAL A 44 11.93 9.65 17.24
CA VAL A 44 11.11 10.84 17.50
C VAL A 44 9.80 10.43 18.18
N MET A 45 9.15 9.36 17.71
CA MET A 45 7.93 8.83 18.34
C MET A 45 8.19 8.29 19.75
N TRP A 46 9.29 7.57 19.95
CA TRP A 46 9.69 7.09 21.27
C TRP A 46 9.95 8.25 22.23
N TYR A 47 10.67 9.28 21.79
CA TYR A 47 10.88 10.50 22.57
C TYR A 47 9.55 11.15 22.96
N PHE A 48 8.59 11.20 22.03
CA PHE A 48 7.27 11.74 22.34
C PHE A 48 6.49 10.91 23.36
N VAL A 49 6.54 9.58 23.27
CA VAL A 49 5.92 8.66 24.25
C VAL A 49 6.51 8.86 25.65
N GLN A 50 7.79 9.25 25.76
CA GLN A 50 8.44 9.56 27.03
C GLN A 50 8.15 10.99 27.53
N SER A 51 7.83 11.90 26.62
CA SER A 51 7.59 13.32 26.94
C SER A 51 6.14 13.55 27.36
N ASN A 52 5.87 14.53 28.23
CA ASN A 52 4.48 14.92 28.54
C ASN A 52 3.73 15.62 27.38
N PHE A 53 4.31 15.72 26.17
CA PHE A 53 3.74 16.40 25.00
C PHE A 53 2.81 15.49 24.16
N ASN A 54 1.96 14.73 24.85
CA ASN A 54 1.29 13.53 24.34
C ASN A 54 0.35 13.77 23.14
N TYR A 55 -0.42 14.87 23.16
CA TYR A 55 -1.44 15.13 22.14
C TYR A 55 -0.85 15.60 20.80
N ARG A 56 0.19 16.43 20.82
CA ARG A 56 0.80 16.98 19.58
C ARG A 56 1.60 15.91 18.83
N ALA A 57 2.29 15.04 19.57
CA ALA A 57 3.04 13.92 19.00
C ALA A 57 2.20 13.05 18.07
N MET A 58 1.01 12.67 18.54
CA MET A 58 0.16 11.77 17.79
C MET A 58 -0.41 12.40 16.51
N GLN A 59 -0.59 13.73 16.51
CA GLN A 59 -1.01 14.47 15.33
C GLN A 59 0.05 14.49 14.22
N TYR A 60 1.34 14.39 14.57
CA TYR A 60 2.43 14.35 13.59
C TYR A 60 2.83 12.93 13.19
N ALA A 61 2.67 11.95 14.08
CA ALA A 61 2.96 10.54 13.85
C ALA A 61 2.22 9.99 12.63
N ILE A 62 0.91 10.25 12.57
CA ILE A 62 0.03 9.65 11.57
C ILE A 62 0.28 10.21 10.16
N PRO A 63 0.40 11.54 9.94
CA PRO A 63 0.85 12.08 8.66
C PRO A 63 2.22 11.54 8.24
N ALA A 64 3.15 11.35 9.17
CA ALA A 64 4.47 10.81 8.84
C ALA A 64 4.39 9.36 8.33
N ILE A 65 3.57 8.51 8.96
CA ILE A 65 3.27 7.15 8.47
C ILE A 65 2.63 7.21 7.08
N TRP A 66 1.68 8.12 6.87
CA TRP A 66 1.00 8.27 5.59
C TRP A 66 1.94 8.73 4.47
N ILE A 67 2.88 9.65 4.76
CA ILE A 67 3.91 10.07 3.80
C ILE A 67 4.80 8.88 3.42
N PHE A 68 5.28 8.12 4.41
CA PHE A 68 6.11 6.94 4.13
C PHE A 68 5.33 5.88 3.33
N HIS A 69 4.06 5.69 3.68
CA HIS A 69 3.14 4.84 2.93
C HIS A 69 2.99 5.28 1.47
N ALA A 70 2.71 6.56 1.24
CA ALA A 70 2.57 7.13 -0.09
C ALA A 70 3.86 6.96 -0.91
N LEU A 71 5.04 7.12 -0.30
CA LEU A 71 6.33 6.87 -0.94
C LEU A 71 6.47 5.41 -1.40
N VAL A 72 6.13 4.44 -0.56
CA VAL A 72 6.19 3.02 -0.92
C VAL A 72 5.17 2.68 -2.01
N ALA A 73 3.95 3.22 -1.93
CA ALA A 73 2.92 3.04 -2.95
C ALA A 73 3.35 3.64 -4.30
N MET A 74 3.95 4.84 -4.32
CA MET A 74 4.50 5.45 -5.54
C MET A 74 5.63 4.59 -6.11
N ARG A 75 6.56 4.10 -5.29
CA ARG A 75 7.63 3.18 -5.73
C ARG A 75 7.05 1.90 -6.33
N ALA A 76 6.02 1.32 -5.72
CA ALA A 76 5.31 0.16 -6.23
C ALA A 76 4.68 0.42 -7.61
N ILE A 77 3.97 1.54 -7.76
CA ILE A 77 3.36 1.95 -9.03
C ILE A 77 4.45 2.14 -10.11
N ILE A 78 5.51 2.90 -9.81
CA ILE A 78 6.59 3.20 -10.76
C ILE A 78 7.31 1.92 -11.18
N ALA A 79 7.58 1.01 -10.25
CA ALA A 79 8.14 -0.30 -10.56
C ALA A 79 7.23 -1.10 -11.50
N GLY A 80 5.92 -1.13 -11.26
CA GLY A 80 4.96 -1.76 -12.17
C GLY A 80 4.94 -1.11 -13.57
N VAL A 81 4.89 0.22 -13.63
CA VAL A 81 4.86 0.99 -14.89
C VAL A 81 6.08 0.70 -15.76
N ASN A 82 7.27 0.79 -15.18
CA ASN A 82 8.52 0.73 -15.93
C ASN A 82 8.72 -0.61 -16.66
N VAL A 83 8.21 -1.71 -16.10
CA VAL A 83 8.44 -3.05 -16.64
C VAL A 83 7.70 -3.30 -17.96
N ILE A 84 6.57 -2.62 -18.20
CA ILE A 84 5.80 -2.72 -19.45
C ILE A 84 6.07 -1.53 -20.37
N SER A 85 6.21 -0.32 -19.84
CA SER A 85 6.45 0.85 -20.69
C SER A 85 7.81 0.77 -21.40
N ARG A 86 8.83 0.16 -20.77
CA ARG A 86 10.14 -0.04 -21.40
C ARG A 86 10.05 -0.90 -22.66
N GLU A 87 9.21 -1.92 -22.63
CA GLU A 87 9.03 -2.82 -23.79
C GLU A 87 8.37 -2.10 -24.97
N HIS A 88 7.48 -1.13 -24.69
CA HIS A 88 6.88 -0.29 -25.73
C HIS A 88 7.89 0.68 -26.33
N VAL A 89 8.77 1.27 -25.52
CA VAL A 89 9.80 2.21 -25.98
C VAL A 89 10.94 1.49 -26.71
N GLY A 90 11.35 0.32 -26.21
CA GLY A 90 12.42 -0.48 -26.79
C GLY A 90 11.99 -1.38 -27.95
N LEU A 91 10.69 -1.41 -28.30
CA LEU A 91 10.12 -2.29 -29.33
C LEU A 91 10.46 -3.79 -29.14
N THR A 92 10.71 -4.21 -27.90
CA THR A 92 11.14 -5.58 -27.54
C THR A 92 9.97 -6.52 -27.30
N TRP A 93 8.72 -6.04 -27.45
CA TRP A 93 7.53 -6.88 -27.33
C TRP A 93 7.48 -8.01 -28.36
N GLU A 94 7.89 -7.74 -29.60
CA GLU A 94 7.84 -8.72 -30.68
C GLU A 94 8.82 -9.86 -30.43
N SER A 95 10.04 -9.55 -30.00
CA SER A 95 11.05 -10.55 -29.69
C SER A 95 10.62 -11.46 -28.52
N LEU A 96 9.99 -10.89 -27.49
CA LEU A 96 9.41 -11.67 -26.38
C LEU A 96 8.31 -12.62 -26.85
N VAL A 97 7.44 -12.21 -27.77
CA VAL A 97 6.38 -13.09 -28.30
C VAL A 97 6.94 -14.17 -29.22
N LEU A 98 7.96 -13.86 -30.01
CA LEU A 98 8.64 -14.82 -30.89
C LEU A 98 9.35 -15.96 -30.12
N THR A 99 9.66 -15.77 -28.83
CA THR A 99 10.20 -16.86 -27.99
C THR A 99 9.16 -17.93 -27.61
N GLY A 100 7.88 -17.76 -27.98
CA GLY A 100 6.81 -18.72 -27.67
C GLY A 100 6.37 -18.72 -26.20
N VAL A 101 6.79 -17.74 -25.42
CA VAL A 101 6.42 -17.62 -23.99
C VAL A 101 4.98 -17.12 -23.86
N SER A 102 4.19 -17.77 -23.01
CA SER A 102 2.79 -17.39 -22.82
C SER A 102 2.65 -16.00 -22.18
N GLY A 103 1.65 -15.22 -22.61
CA GLY A 103 1.39 -13.88 -22.03
C GLY A 103 1.16 -13.89 -20.52
N ARG A 104 0.65 -15.00 -19.97
CA ARG A 104 0.52 -15.20 -18.51
C ARG A 104 1.89 -15.28 -17.82
N GLN A 105 2.85 -16.00 -18.40
CA GLN A 105 4.21 -16.09 -17.86
C GLN A 105 4.95 -14.77 -17.97
N ILE A 106 4.74 -14.02 -19.06
CA ILE A 106 5.29 -12.66 -19.21
C ILE A 106 4.77 -11.76 -18.09
N LEU A 107 3.45 -11.69 -17.92
CA LEU A 107 2.83 -10.85 -16.89
C LEU A 107 3.30 -11.23 -15.48
N LEU A 108 3.24 -12.51 -15.12
CA LEU A 108 3.64 -12.97 -13.79
C LEU A 108 5.14 -12.78 -13.52
N GLY A 109 5.99 -12.94 -14.55
CA GLY A 109 7.43 -12.70 -14.43
C GLY A 109 7.74 -11.23 -14.17
N LYS A 110 7.10 -10.34 -14.95
CA LYS A 110 7.19 -8.90 -14.84
C LYS A 110 6.64 -8.38 -13.51
N PHE A 111 5.46 -8.85 -13.10
CA PHE A 111 4.85 -8.55 -11.81
C PHE A 111 5.73 -9.00 -10.64
N GLY A 112 6.21 -10.24 -10.65
CA GLY A 112 7.09 -10.75 -9.60
C GLY A 112 8.41 -10.00 -9.50
N ALA A 113 8.97 -9.56 -10.64
CA ALA A 113 10.20 -8.78 -10.66
C ALA A 113 9.98 -7.39 -10.04
N ALA A 114 8.90 -6.70 -10.41
CA ALA A 114 8.51 -5.41 -9.82
C ALA A 114 8.21 -5.52 -8.31
N LEU A 115 7.59 -6.62 -7.85
CA LEU A 115 7.40 -6.84 -6.42
C LEU A 115 8.73 -6.99 -5.68
N ARG A 116 9.65 -7.77 -6.24
CA ARG A 116 10.92 -8.06 -5.58
C ARG A 116 11.84 -6.84 -5.51
N THR A 117 11.75 -5.90 -6.45
CA THR A 117 12.48 -4.63 -6.36
C THR A 117 11.94 -3.71 -5.26
N VAL A 118 10.64 -3.78 -4.97
CA VAL A 118 9.99 -2.94 -3.95
C VAL A 118 9.94 -3.64 -2.57
N MET A 119 10.19 -4.95 -2.51
CA MET A 119 10.15 -5.76 -1.30
C MET A 119 10.91 -5.17 -0.09
N PRO A 120 12.13 -4.62 -0.22
CA PRO A 120 12.80 -3.99 0.93
C PRO A 120 11.99 -2.84 1.54
N TRP A 121 11.36 -2.02 0.69
CA TRP A 121 10.50 -0.92 1.12
C TRP A 121 9.18 -1.41 1.73
N THR A 122 8.63 -2.51 1.22
CA THR A 122 7.44 -3.16 1.78
C THR A 122 7.71 -3.69 3.19
N ILE A 123 8.87 -4.31 3.41
CA ILE A 123 9.30 -4.81 4.72
C ILE A 123 9.46 -3.63 5.69
N LEU A 124 10.14 -2.57 5.25
CA LEU A 124 10.33 -1.34 6.02
C LEU A 124 9.00 -0.69 6.42
N LEU A 125 8.04 -0.57 5.50
CA LEU A 125 6.69 -0.06 5.80
C LEU A 125 5.94 -0.98 6.78
N SER A 126 6.08 -2.30 6.63
CA SER A 126 5.44 -3.27 7.53
C SER A 126 5.99 -3.15 8.96
N ILE A 127 7.31 -3.02 9.11
CA ILE A 127 7.97 -2.78 10.40
C ILE A 127 7.47 -1.47 11.00
N LEU A 128 7.47 -0.39 10.23
CA LEU A 128 7.00 0.91 10.69
C LEU A 128 5.55 0.83 11.18
N ARG A 129 4.61 0.34 10.35
CA ARG A 129 3.20 0.25 10.73
C ARG A 129 2.99 -0.64 11.96
N THR A 130 3.69 -1.76 12.06
CA THR A 130 3.56 -2.70 13.18
C THR A 130 4.08 -2.11 14.49
N LEU A 131 5.24 -1.44 14.47
CA LEU A 131 5.81 -0.81 15.67
C LEU A 131 5.03 0.44 16.11
N MET A 132 4.34 1.10 15.18
CA MET A 132 3.50 2.25 15.50
C MET A 132 2.25 1.88 16.29
N LEU A 133 1.68 0.69 16.10
CA LEU A 133 0.48 0.25 16.83
C LEU A 133 0.64 0.31 18.37
N PRO A 134 1.66 -0.32 18.98
CA PRO A 134 1.86 -0.22 20.42
C PRO A 134 2.23 1.20 20.86
N MET A 135 3.03 1.94 20.07
CA MET A 135 3.40 3.32 20.40
C MET A 135 2.17 4.24 20.47
N LEU A 136 1.29 4.19 19.46
CA LEU A 136 0.07 4.98 19.41
C LEU A 136 -0.89 4.59 20.54
N SER A 137 -0.97 3.31 20.88
CA SER A 137 -1.84 2.82 21.95
C SER A 137 -1.35 3.25 23.33
N ILE A 138 -0.04 3.20 23.59
CA ILE A 138 0.56 3.75 24.82
C ILE A 138 0.32 5.27 24.87
N GLN A 139 0.52 5.97 23.76
CA GLN A 139 0.33 7.42 23.69
C GLN A 139 -1.11 7.84 23.97
N LEU A 140 -2.08 7.10 23.45
CA LEU A 140 -3.51 7.30 23.71
C LEU A 140 -3.82 7.04 25.19
N THR A 141 -3.28 5.96 25.76
CA THR A 141 -3.40 5.61 27.19
C THR A 141 -2.89 6.74 28.08
N GLN A 142 -1.69 7.27 27.80
CA GLN A 142 -1.10 8.39 28.54
C GLN A 142 -1.91 9.68 28.38
N THR A 143 -2.44 9.95 27.18
CA THR A 143 -3.29 11.12 26.92
C THR A 143 -4.59 11.05 27.73
N TYR A 144 -5.19 9.87 27.77
CA TYR A 144 -6.38 9.59 28.55
C TYR A 144 -6.13 9.70 30.06
N ALA A 145 -5.04 9.11 30.55
CA ALA A 145 -4.62 9.21 31.95
C ALA A 145 -4.35 10.66 32.37
N GLY A 146 -3.68 11.46 31.51
CA GLY A 146 -3.45 12.88 31.76
C GLY A 146 -4.75 13.70 31.79
N TYR A 147 -5.67 13.43 30.86
CA TYR A 147 -7.00 14.07 30.84
C TYR A 147 -7.78 13.75 32.12
N THR A 148 -7.91 12.48 32.47
CA THR A 148 -8.66 12.03 33.65
C THR A 148 -8.06 12.59 34.93
N GLY A 149 -6.72 12.56 35.09
CA GLY A 149 -6.03 13.16 36.22
C GLY A 149 -6.25 14.67 36.35
N TYR A 150 -6.23 15.41 35.24
CA TYR A 150 -6.52 16.85 35.23
C TYR A 150 -7.95 17.15 35.71
N TYR A 151 -8.94 16.39 35.26
CA TYR A 151 -10.34 16.58 35.66
C TYR A 151 -10.57 16.20 37.13
N VAL A 152 -9.98 15.10 37.61
CA VAL A 152 -10.07 14.70 39.03
C VAL A 152 -9.47 15.77 39.94
N THR A 153 -8.33 16.37 39.55
CA THR A 153 -7.62 17.34 40.37
C THR A 153 -8.31 18.71 40.41
N ASN A 154 -8.89 19.16 39.29
CA ASN A 154 -9.48 20.50 39.17
C ASN A 154 -11.00 20.56 39.38
N SER A 155 -11.68 19.41 39.40
CA SER A 155 -13.12 19.34 39.54
C SER A 155 -13.48 18.82 40.93
N SER A 156 -13.61 19.71 41.92
CA SER A 156 -14.08 19.39 43.28
C SER A 156 -15.46 18.72 43.34
N TYR A 157 -16.15 18.62 42.19
CA TYR A 157 -17.46 18.00 42.02
C TYR A 157 -17.43 16.46 41.95
N TYR A 158 -16.27 15.84 41.76
CA TYR A 158 -16.15 14.38 41.60
C TYR A 158 -15.36 13.71 42.73
N ALA A 159 -15.78 13.92 43.98
CA ALA A 159 -15.19 13.26 45.15
C ALA A 159 -15.25 11.70 45.09
N ASN A 160 -16.07 11.15 44.20
CA ASN A 160 -16.20 9.70 43.94
C ASN A 160 -15.78 9.31 42.51
N TYR A 161 -14.88 10.06 41.86
CA TYR A 161 -14.40 9.68 40.52
C TYR A 161 -13.62 8.36 40.59
N VAL A 162 -14.24 7.29 40.07
CA VAL A 162 -13.55 6.01 39.88
C VAL A 162 -12.59 6.20 38.71
N LEU A 163 -11.29 5.94 38.93
CA LEU A 163 -10.34 5.94 37.82
C LEU A 163 -10.84 4.97 36.74
N PRO A 164 -10.96 5.41 35.49
CA PRO A 164 -11.44 4.55 34.44
C PRO A 164 -10.48 3.39 34.23
N ASN A 165 -11.04 2.18 34.18
CA ASN A 165 -10.29 0.97 33.86
C ASN A 165 -9.72 1.08 32.44
N ILE A 166 -8.45 0.70 32.29
CA ILE A 166 -7.79 0.59 30.99
C ILE A 166 -7.60 -0.89 30.74
N ASP A 167 -8.45 -1.42 29.87
CA ASP A 167 -8.41 -2.83 29.49
C ASP A 167 -7.98 -2.97 28.03
N TRP A 168 -7.54 -4.16 27.64
CA TRP A 168 -7.21 -4.47 26.25
C TRP A 168 -8.00 -5.67 25.79
N VAL A 169 -8.38 -5.69 24.51
CA VAL A 169 -8.98 -6.85 23.87
C VAL A 169 -7.84 -7.72 23.32
N PRO A 170 -7.52 -8.87 23.94
CA PRO A 170 -6.29 -9.60 23.59
C PRO A 170 -6.27 -10.07 22.13
N TRP A 171 -7.42 -10.55 21.62
CA TRP A 171 -7.50 -11.01 20.23
C TRP A 171 -7.29 -9.87 19.22
N ALA A 172 -7.83 -8.68 19.50
CA ALA A 172 -7.76 -7.53 18.59
C ALA A 172 -6.33 -6.99 18.52
N TRP A 173 -5.69 -6.90 19.68
CA TRP A 173 -4.29 -6.49 19.81
C TRP A 173 -3.32 -7.43 19.09
N LEU A 174 -3.58 -8.74 19.11
CA LEU A 174 -2.79 -9.73 18.38
C LEU A 174 -3.11 -9.77 16.88
N ALA A 175 -4.36 -9.55 16.50
CA ALA A 175 -4.78 -9.53 15.11
C ALA A 175 -4.25 -8.29 14.35
N ALA A 176 -4.17 -7.13 15.00
CA ALA A 176 -3.77 -5.88 14.34
C ALA A 176 -2.37 -5.94 13.68
N PRO A 177 -1.29 -6.44 14.31
CA PRO A 177 0.00 -6.66 13.66
C PRO A 177 -0.07 -7.59 12.44
N VAL A 178 -0.77 -8.72 12.56
CA VAL A 178 -0.88 -9.72 11.49
C VAL A 178 -1.61 -9.13 10.29
N LEU A 179 -2.74 -8.46 10.53
CA LEU A 179 -3.53 -7.78 9.51
C LEU A 179 -2.77 -6.59 8.91
N THR A 180 -1.93 -5.91 9.68
CA THR A 180 -1.06 -4.84 9.20
C THR A 180 -0.07 -5.33 8.15
N VAL A 181 0.61 -6.46 8.42
CA VAL A 181 1.53 -7.06 7.45
C VAL A 181 0.77 -7.52 6.21
N LEU A 182 -0.37 -8.19 6.39
CA LEU A 182 -1.21 -8.67 5.29
C LEU A 182 -1.67 -7.52 4.38
N LEU A 183 -2.26 -6.47 4.96
CA LEU A 183 -2.77 -5.32 4.22
C LEU A 183 -1.63 -4.57 3.51
N THR A 184 -0.47 -4.43 4.16
CA THR A 184 0.72 -3.82 3.54
C THR A 184 1.17 -4.59 2.30
N VAL A 185 1.22 -5.92 2.37
CA VAL A 185 1.59 -6.76 1.23
C VAL A 185 0.55 -6.65 0.11
N LEU A 186 -0.74 -6.80 0.43
CA LEU A 186 -1.83 -6.69 -0.54
C LEU A 186 -1.84 -5.34 -1.24
N GLU A 187 -1.61 -4.27 -0.49
CA GLU A 187 -1.60 -2.90 -0.99
C GLU A 187 -0.44 -2.64 -1.94
N VAL A 188 0.76 -3.13 -1.63
CA VAL A 188 1.90 -3.05 -2.54
C VAL A 188 1.63 -3.89 -3.80
N MET A 189 1.08 -5.09 -3.65
CA MET A 189 0.70 -5.93 -4.80
C MET A 189 -0.31 -5.24 -5.70
N ALA A 190 -1.35 -4.64 -5.13
CA ALA A 190 -2.35 -3.85 -5.83
C ALA A 190 -1.73 -2.66 -6.57
N CYS A 191 -0.83 -1.91 -5.91
CA CYS A 191 -0.13 -0.77 -6.51
C CYS A 191 0.76 -1.18 -7.70
N VAL A 192 1.50 -2.28 -7.58
CA VAL A 192 2.30 -2.82 -8.69
C VAL A 192 1.39 -3.25 -9.84
N ALA A 193 0.30 -3.96 -9.55
CA ALA A 193 -0.66 -4.40 -10.57
C ALA A 193 -1.31 -3.22 -11.30
N LEU A 194 -1.68 -2.16 -10.58
CA LEU A 194 -2.18 -0.91 -11.16
C LEU A 194 -1.16 -0.26 -12.10
N GLY A 195 0.12 -0.23 -11.69
CA GLY A 195 1.20 0.27 -12.54
C GLY A 195 1.33 -0.52 -13.85
N LEU A 196 1.18 -1.86 -13.79
CA LEU A 196 1.17 -2.72 -14.98
C LEU A 196 -0.02 -2.42 -15.89
N VAL A 197 -1.22 -2.21 -15.35
CA VAL A 197 -2.41 -1.83 -16.13
C VAL A 197 -2.18 -0.48 -16.82
N ALA A 198 -1.76 0.54 -16.08
CA ALA A 198 -1.60 1.89 -16.60
C ALA A 198 -0.54 1.96 -17.71
N SER A 199 0.52 1.17 -17.59
CA SER A 199 1.55 1.03 -18.63
C SER A 199 1.13 0.15 -19.80
N ALA A 200 0.19 -0.78 -19.62
CA ALA A 200 -0.41 -1.50 -20.74
C ALA A 200 -1.40 -0.61 -21.52
N LEU A 201 -2.06 0.34 -20.85
CA LEU A 201 -2.96 1.31 -21.47
C LEU A 201 -2.22 2.43 -22.19
N THR A 202 -1.08 2.87 -21.66
CA THR A 202 -0.37 4.05 -22.14
C THR A 202 1.03 3.72 -22.63
N ARG A 203 1.43 4.27 -23.78
CA ARG A 203 2.74 3.98 -24.40
C ARG A 203 3.91 4.71 -23.73
N ARG A 204 3.64 5.75 -22.93
CA ARG A 204 4.66 6.58 -22.26
C ARG A 204 4.65 6.31 -20.75
N SER A 205 5.82 6.12 -20.17
CA SER A 205 6.01 5.84 -18.74
C SER A 205 5.45 6.94 -17.83
N MET A 206 5.67 8.21 -18.20
CA MET A 206 5.22 9.35 -17.39
C MET A 206 3.69 9.42 -17.32
N THR A 207 2.99 9.25 -18.44
CA THR A 207 1.51 9.25 -18.46
C THR A 207 0.93 8.06 -17.70
N ALA A 208 1.57 6.89 -17.79
CA ALA A 208 1.18 5.70 -17.02
C ALA A 208 1.28 5.95 -15.52
N ALA A 209 2.39 6.54 -15.07
CA ALA A 209 2.64 6.84 -13.67
C ALA A 209 1.62 7.85 -13.13
N VAL A 210 1.40 8.96 -13.85
CA VAL A 210 0.40 9.97 -13.45
C VAL A 210 -1.00 9.36 -13.37
N LEU A 211 -1.40 8.55 -14.35
CA LEU A 211 -2.70 7.88 -14.33
C LEU A 211 -2.86 6.96 -13.11
N ALA A 212 -1.88 6.09 -12.86
CA ALA A 212 -1.92 5.16 -11.73
C ALA A 212 -1.91 5.89 -10.37
N ILE A 213 -1.09 6.93 -10.23
CA ILE A 213 -1.05 7.79 -9.03
C ILE A 213 -2.42 8.46 -8.83
N THR A 214 -3.01 9.01 -9.89
CA THR A 214 -4.33 9.66 -9.83
C THR A 214 -5.39 8.67 -9.38
N VAL A 215 -5.47 7.49 -10.00
CA VAL A 215 -6.42 6.43 -9.61
C VAL A 215 -6.23 5.99 -8.16
N ARG A 216 -5.00 5.93 -7.66
CA ARG A 216 -4.71 5.51 -6.28
C ARG A 216 -5.02 6.58 -5.25
N PHE A 217 -4.60 7.82 -5.47
CA PHE A 217 -4.60 8.86 -4.43
C PHE A 217 -5.79 9.82 -4.49
N VAL A 218 -6.47 9.97 -5.64
CA VAL A 218 -7.68 10.82 -5.72
C VAL A 218 -8.77 10.34 -4.76
N PRO A 219 -9.11 9.04 -4.67
CA PRO A 219 -10.07 8.58 -3.68
C PRO A 219 -9.67 8.97 -2.24
N VAL A 220 -8.38 8.85 -1.91
CA VAL A 220 -7.86 9.22 -0.58
C VAL A 220 -8.08 10.71 -0.30
N ALA A 221 -7.71 11.58 -1.25
CA ALA A 221 -7.86 13.02 -1.11
C ALA A 221 -9.33 13.44 -1.00
N VAL A 222 -10.20 12.84 -1.82
CA VAL A 222 -11.65 13.10 -1.82
C VAL A 222 -12.24 12.69 -0.47
N PHE A 223 -12.03 11.45 -0.02
CA PHE A 223 -12.60 10.97 1.24
C PHE A 223 -11.99 11.66 2.47
N ALA A 224 -10.71 12.04 2.43
CA ALA A 224 -10.08 12.88 3.46
C ALA A 224 -10.80 14.24 3.61
N GLY A 225 -11.16 14.87 2.49
CA GLY A 225 -11.88 16.14 2.49
C GLY A 225 -13.27 16.05 3.14
N PHE A 226 -14.00 14.96 2.91
CA PHE A 226 -15.34 14.75 3.46
C PHE A 226 -15.34 14.34 4.94
N ALA A 227 -14.30 13.64 5.40
CA ALA A 227 -14.16 13.26 6.81
C ALA A 227 -14.06 14.49 7.76
N ARG A 228 -13.72 15.67 7.24
CA ARG A 228 -13.69 16.93 8.00
C ARG A 228 -15.07 17.54 8.27
N TYR A 229 -16.16 17.08 7.65
CA TYR A 229 -17.48 17.73 7.77
C TYR A 229 -18.46 17.01 8.74
N SER A 230 -18.15 15.80 9.22
CA SER A 230 -19.09 15.00 10.03
C SER A 230 -18.83 14.96 11.55
N LEU A 231 -17.84 15.66 12.12
CA LEU A 231 -17.21 15.29 13.42
C LEU A 231 -16.92 16.37 14.52
N GLY A 232 -17.56 17.56 14.60
CA GLY A 232 -17.69 18.33 15.88
C GLY A 232 -16.82 19.58 16.19
N SER A 233 -15.99 19.65 17.25
CA SER A 233 -14.91 20.68 17.47
C SER A 233 -13.64 20.04 18.05
N THR A 234 -13.74 18.74 18.31
CA THR A 234 -12.81 17.87 19.03
C THR A 234 -12.28 16.73 18.12
N TRP A 235 -12.19 17.03 16.81
CA TRP A 235 -12.42 16.13 15.67
C TRP A 235 -11.36 15.08 15.32
N PHE A 236 -10.11 15.16 15.80
CA PHE A 236 -9.01 14.42 15.15
C PHE A 236 -9.15 12.89 15.25
N TRP A 237 -9.78 12.36 16.29
CA TRP A 237 -9.89 10.91 16.55
C TRP A 237 -11.08 10.24 15.88
N ARG A 238 -12.18 10.97 15.69
CA ARG A 238 -13.36 10.43 15.00
C ARG A 238 -13.16 10.37 13.48
N TYR A 239 -12.18 11.11 12.95
CA TYR A 239 -11.77 11.12 11.54
C TYR A 239 -11.46 9.71 11.02
N TRP A 240 -11.10 8.82 11.94
CA TRP A 240 -10.66 7.44 11.72
C TRP A 240 -11.81 6.41 11.77
N GLY A 241 -13.06 6.80 12.02
CA GLY A 241 -14.20 5.87 12.01
C GLY A 241 -14.86 5.67 10.64
N TYR A 242 -14.45 6.42 9.62
CA TYR A 242 -15.19 6.50 8.36
C TYR A 242 -14.75 5.40 7.37
N THR A 243 -15.61 4.41 7.15
CA THR A 243 -15.32 3.24 6.29
C THR A 243 -14.79 3.61 4.90
N PRO A 244 -15.34 4.61 4.17
CA PRO A 244 -14.78 5.02 2.88
C PRO A 244 -13.32 5.51 2.95
N PHE A 245 -12.92 6.14 4.05
CA PHE A 245 -11.54 6.59 4.25
C PHE A 245 -10.61 5.42 4.57
N THR A 246 -11.04 4.48 5.42
CA THR A 246 -10.34 3.21 5.66
C THR A 246 -10.10 2.40 4.38
N LEU A 247 -11.07 2.41 3.46
CA LEU A 247 -10.90 1.75 2.17
C LEU A 247 -9.83 2.46 1.35
N ALA A 248 -9.85 3.79 1.34
CA ALA A 248 -8.91 4.58 0.54
C ALA A 248 -7.47 4.55 1.08
N ASP A 249 -7.28 4.55 2.40
CA ASP A 249 -5.95 4.61 3.04
C ASP A 249 -5.27 3.23 3.20
N GLY A 250 -5.87 2.18 2.63
CA GLY A 250 -5.33 0.81 2.71
C GLY A 250 -5.59 0.12 4.05
N GLY A 251 -6.55 0.61 4.85
CA GLY A 251 -6.97 0.01 6.10
C GLY A 251 -6.13 0.43 7.31
N THR A 252 -5.20 1.38 7.13
CA THR A 252 -4.29 1.84 8.20
C THR A 252 -5.09 2.38 9.38
N VAL A 253 -6.11 3.17 9.09
CA VAL A 253 -7.11 3.69 10.02
C VAL A 253 -7.72 2.61 10.91
N SER A 254 -8.35 1.60 10.33
CA SER A 254 -9.08 0.59 11.10
C SER A 254 -8.14 -0.37 11.82
N LEU A 255 -6.92 -0.57 11.33
CA LEU A 255 -5.88 -1.29 12.07
C LEU A 255 -5.46 -0.56 13.35
N MET A 256 -5.35 0.76 13.31
CA MET A 256 -5.06 1.57 14.51
C MET A 256 -6.20 1.46 15.53
N GLN A 257 -7.45 1.55 15.08
CA GLN A 257 -8.62 1.38 15.95
C GLN A 257 -8.71 0.00 16.58
N LEU A 258 -8.37 -1.05 15.81
CA LEU A 258 -8.35 -2.42 16.30
C LEU A 258 -7.31 -2.61 17.42
N ALA A 259 -6.21 -1.86 17.37
CA ALA A 259 -5.16 -1.88 18.37
C ALA A 259 -5.45 -0.97 19.57
N PHE A 260 -6.48 -0.12 19.59
CA PHE A 260 -6.65 0.78 20.73
C PHE A 260 -7.10 0.06 22.02
N PRO A 261 -6.68 0.55 23.20
CA PRO A 261 -7.18 0.07 24.49
C PRO A 261 -8.69 0.32 24.61
N LEU A 262 -9.35 -0.42 25.49
CA LEU A 262 -10.71 -0.17 25.94
C LEU A 262 -10.66 0.94 27.01
N ILE A 263 -10.92 2.16 26.56
CA ILE A 263 -11.15 3.34 27.41
C ILE A 263 -12.47 3.98 27.02
N SER A 264 -12.99 4.91 27.83
CA SER A 264 -14.28 5.56 27.56
C SER A 264 -14.34 6.31 26.21
N TRP A 265 -13.18 6.61 25.60
CA TRP A 265 -13.09 7.26 24.28
C TRP A 265 -13.16 6.29 23.09
N THR A 266 -12.79 5.03 23.29
CA THR A 266 -12.59 4.01 22.23
C THR A 266 -13.39 2.74 22.50
N GLN A 267 -14.36 2.82 23.40
CA GLN A 267 -15.19 1.67 23.77
C GLN A 267 -16.00 1.20 22.56
N GLY A 268 -15.75 -0.04 22.13
CA GLY A 268 -16.39 -0.64 20.96
C GLY A 268 -15.69 -0.36 19.61
N ASP A 269 -14.63 0.44 19.58
CA ASP A 269 -13.90 0.76 18.33
C ASP A 269 -13.30 -0.48 17.68
N HIS A 270 -12.86 -1.46 18.47
CA HIS A 270 -12.36 -2.74 17.97
C HIS A 270 -13.41 -3.53 17.15
N LEU A 271 -14.70 -3.42 17.48
CA LEU A 271 -15.79 -4.01 16.70
C LEU A 271 -16.14 -3.14 15.49
N ALA A 272 -16.18 -1.82 15.68
CA ALA A 272 -16.44 -0.87 14.61
C ALA A 272 -15.37 -0.89 13.50
N ALA A 273 -14.14 -1.29 13.84
CA ALA A 273 -13.03 -1.44 12.91
C ALA A 273 -13.18 -2.65 11.97
N LEU A 274 -13.89 -3.72 12.38
CA LEU A 274 -13.95 -4.98 11.64
C LEU A 274 -14.51 -4.81 10.21
N PRO A 275 -15.67 -4.15 9.99
CA PRO A 275 -16.18 -3.95 8.63
C PRO A 275 -15.20 -3.19 7.74
N GLY A 276 -14.47 -2.22 8.30
CA GLY A 276 -13.42 -1.48 7.60
C GLY A 276 -12.27 -2.38 7.17
N VAL A 277 -11.72 -3.18 8.10
CA VAL A 277 -10.64 -4.13 7.80
C VAL A 277 -11.06 -5.15 6.74
N PHE A 278 -12.21 -5.80 6.92
CA PHE A 278 -12.72 -6.80 5.97
C PHE A 278 -12.99 -6.17 4.60
N GLY A 279 -13.62 -5.00 4.58
CA GLY A 279 -13.88 -4.23 3.36
C GLY A 279 -12.59 -3.93 2.61
N THR A 280 -11.54 -3.48 3.30
CA THR A 280 -10.24 -3.17 2.68
C THR A 280 -9.58 -4.42 2.12
N VAL A 281 -9.58 -5.54 2.85
CA VAL A 281 -9.02 -6.81 2.35
C VAL A 281 -9.72 -7.23 1.05
N ILE A 282 -11.05 -7.25 1.05
CA ILE A 282 -11.85 -7.62 -0.13
C ILE A 282 -11.58 -6.66 -1.28
N MET A 283 -11.59 -5.35 -1.02
CA MET A 283 -11.31 -4.33 -2.03
C MET A 283 -9.92 -4.50 -2.64
N LEU A 284 -8.87 -4.67 -1.84
CA LEU A 284 -7.50 -4.85 -2.33
C LEU A 284 -7.34 -6.15 -3.12
N LEU A 285 -7.99 -7.25 -2.70
CA LEU A 285 -7.99 -8.51 -3.44
C LEU A 285 -8.71 -8.36 -4.79
N MET A 286 -9.90 -7.77 -4.82
CA MET A 286 -10.62 -7.51 -6.06
C MET A 286 -9.83 -6.59 -6.99
N PHE A 287 -9.21 -5.55 -6.44
CA PHE A 287 -8.41 -4.62 -7.21
C PHE A 287 -7.13 -5.28 -7.76
N LEU A 288 -6.47 -6.13 -6.98
CA LEU A 288 -5.32 -6.92 -7.42
C LEU A 288 -5.68 -7.89 -8.54
N VAL A 289 -6.71 -8.72 -8.33
CA VAL A 289 -7.16 -9.72 -9.31
C VAL A 289 -7.69 -9.04 -10.56
N GLY A 290 -8.51 -8.00 -10.40
CA GLY A 290 -9.06 -7.20 -11.50
C GLY A 290 -7.97 -6.50 -12.30
N SER A 291 -6.97 -5.90 -11.64
CA SER A 291 -5.85 -5.24 -12.31
C SER A 291 -4.97 -6.24 -13.06
N LEU A 292 -4.64 -7.39 -12.47
CA LEU A 292 -3.86 -8.42 -13.16
C LEU A 292 -4.64 -9.03 -14.34
N GLY A 293 -5.95 -9.25 -14.17
CA GLY A 293 -6.83 -9.72 -15.25
C GLY A 293 -6.91 -8.73 -16.40
N LEU A 294 -7.09 -7.44 -16.08
CA LEU A 294 -7.14 -6.36 -17.07
C LEU A 294 -5.78 -6.18 -17.77
N ALA A 295 -4.67 -6.21 -17.03
CA ALA A 295 -3.33 -6.15 -17.61
C ALA A 295 -3.09 -7.33 -18.57
N LEU A 296 -3.49 -8.54 -18.19
CA LEU A 296 -3.39 -9.72 -19.06
C LEU A 296 -4.22 -9.54 -20.34
N TRP A 297 -5.46 -9.06 -20.21
CA TRP A 297 -6.34 -8.81 -21.34
C TRP A 297 -5.78 -7.73 -22.28
N LEU A 298 -5.26 -6.63 -21.73
CA LEU A 298 -4.63 -5.55 -22.50
C LEU A 298 -3.38 -6.03 -23.23
N ILE A 299 -2.50 -6.79 -22.55
CA ILE A 299 -1.31 -7.37 -23.18
C ILE A 299 -1.70 -8.31 -24.33
N ARG A 300 -2.79 -9.06 -24.19
CA ARG A 300 -3.30 -9.92 -25.29
C ARG A 300 -3.89 -9.12 -26.44
N ARG A 301 -4.61 -8.03 -26.15
CA ARG A 301 -5.36 -7.25 -27.15
C ARG A 301 -4.49 -6.21 -27.88
N HIS A 302 -3.54 -5.61 -27.18
CA HIS A 302 -2.69 -4.51 -27.67
C HIS A 302 -1.22 -4.89 -27.84
N GLY A 303 -0.80 -6.05 -27.33
CA GLY A 303 0.52 -6.62 -27.60
C GLY A 303 0.58 -7.36 -28.95
N ALA A 304 1.77 -7.88 -29.28
CA ALA A 304 2.16 -8.42 -30.59
C ALA A 304 1.33 -9.62 -31.13
N LEU A 305 0.35 -10.15 -30.38
CA LEU A 305 -0.59 -11.17 -30.90
C LEU A 305 -1.51 -10.63 -32.00
N ARG A 306 -1.85 -9.33 -31.95
CA ARG A 306 -2.65 -8.70 -33.01
C ARG A 306 -1.83 -8.55 -34.30
N HIS A 307 -0.54 -8.19 -34.17
CA HIS A 307 0.35 -8.08 -35.33
C HIS A 307 0.60 -9.43 -36.01
N GLN A 308 0.68 -10.55 -35.28
CA GLN A 308 0.75 -11.87 -35.93
C GLN A 308 -0.52 -12.22 -36.69
N ALA A 309 -1.71 -11.88 -36.18
CA ALA A 309 -2.96 -12.10 -36.90
C ALA A 309 -3.05 -11.21 -38.15
N ASP A 310 -2.66 -9.95 -38.04
CA ASP A 310 -2.67 -8.99 -39.15
C ASP A 310 -1.61 -9.36 -40.20
N VAL A 311 -0.39 -9.76 -39.82
CA VAL A 311 0.67 -10.21 -40.73
C VAL A 311 0.32 -11.56 -41.37
N ALA A 312 -0.29 -12.50 -40.63
CA ALA A 312 -0.76 -13.75 -41.20
C ALA A 312 -1.94 -13.54 -42.17
N ALA A 313 -2.85 -12.60 -41.87
CA ALA A 313 -3.93 -12.21 -42.77
C ALA A 313 -3.38 -11.53 -44.03
N ASP A 314 -2.39 -10.65 -43.89
CA ASP A 314 -1.77 -9.93 -45.01
C ASP A 314 -0.91 -10.87 -45.89
N ALA A 315 -0.24 -11.85 -45.28
CA ALA A 315 0.46 -12.91 -46.00
C ALA A 315 -0.50 -13.85 -46.74
N ALA A 316 -1.60 -14.26 -46.09
CA ALA A 316 -2.64 -15.07 -46.73
C ALA A 316 -3.31 -14.32 -47.89
N TYR A 317 -3.52 -13.01 -47.74
CA TYR A 317 -4.06 -12.15 -48.80
C TYR A 317 -3.12 -12.01 -50.00
N ARG A 318 -1.79 -11.94 -49.77
CA ARG A 318 -0.80 -11.91 -50.86
C ARG A 318 -0.69 -13.24 -51.61
N VAL A 319 -0.80 -14.37 -50.92
CA VAL A 319 -0.82 -15.70 -51.54
C VAL A 319 -2.08 -15.89 -52.39
N PHE A 320 -3.22 -15.35 -51.98
CA PHE A 320 -4.46 -15.41 -52.77
C PHE A 320 -4.49 -14.48 -53.99
N ARG A 321 -3.57 -13.51 -54.07
CA ARG A 321 -3.50 -12.50 -55.14
C ARG A 321 -2.43 -12.80 -56.19
N ALA A 322 -1.54 -13.74 -55.93
CA ALA A 322 -0.51 -14.25 -56.84
C ALA A 322 -1.03 -15.51 -57.56
#